data_AF-A0A967UHS7-F1
#
_entry.id   AF-A0A967UHS7-F1
#
_cell.length_a   1.000
_cell.length_b   1.000
_cell.length_c   1.000
_cell.angle_alpha   90.00
_cell.angle_beta   90.00
_cell.angle_gamma   90.00
#
_symmetry.space_group_name_H-M   'P 1'
#
loop_
_entity.id
_entity.type
_entity.pdbx_description
1 polymer ?
#
loop_
_entity_poly.entity_id
_entity_poly.type
_entity_poly.pdbx_seq_one_letter_code
_entity_poly.pdbx_strand_id
1 'polypeptide(L)' 'EVSPHVLAAAHLAGVDRIFRLGGAQAVAALAFGTETVPRVDKITGPG' A
#
# COMPACT_ATOMS: atom_id res chain seq x y z
N GLU A 1 11.44 9.61 -3.81
CA GLU A 1 11.01 9.57 -5.21
C GLU A 1 10.04 8.40 -5.40
N VAL A 2 9.08 8.48 -6.31
CA VAL A 2 8.14 7.38 -6.59
C VAL A 2 8.40 6.92 -8.03
N SER A 3 8.62 5.61 -8.22
CA SER A 3 8.92 5.07 -9.54
C SER A 3 7.70 5.19 -10.47
N PRO A 4 7.82 5.82 -11.66
CA PRO A 4 6.72 5.91 -12.61
C PRO A 4 6.31 4.53 -13.14
N HIS A 5 7.24 3.57 -13.21
CA HIS A 5 6.95 2.19 -13.60
C HIS A 5 6.05 1.48 -12.58
N VAL A 6 6.27 1.72 -11.28
CA VAL A 6 5.42 1.17 -10.22
C VAL A 6 3.99 1.73 -10.32
N LEU A 7 3.85 3.03 -10.59
CA LEU A 7 2.53 3.65 -10.78
C LEU A 7 1.81 3.12 -12.02
N ALA A 8 2.53 2.95 -13.14
CA ALA A 8 1.95 2.36 -14.35
C ALA A 8 1.51 0.90 -14.12
N ALA A 9 2.34 0.09 -13.47
CA ALA A 9 2.00 -1.30 -13.15
C ALA A 9 0.80 -1.39 -12.20
N ALA A 10 0.75 -0.55 -11.16
CA ALA A 10 -0.37 -0.49 -10.22
C ALA A 10 -1.68 -0.12 -10.94
N HIS A 11 -1.63 0.83 -11.88
CA HIS A 11 -2.80 1.20 -12.69
C HIS A 11 -3.28 0.04 -13.56
N LEU A 12 -2.37 -0.63 -14.29
CA LEU A 12 -2.69 -1.79 -15.12
C LEU A 12 -3.23 -2.98 -14.32
N ALA A 13 -2.76 -3.16 -13.08
CA ALA A 13 -3.20 -4.22 -12.18
C ALA A 13 -4.52 -3.91 -11.46
N GLY A 14 -5.11 -2.72 -11.65
CA GLY A 14 -6.37 -2.32 -11.02
C GLY A 14 -6.25 -1.97 -9.53
N VAL A 15 -5.13 -1.40 -9.08
CA VAL A 15 -4.98 -0.94 -7.70
C VAL A 15 -5.91 0.26 -7.43
N ASP A 16 -6.75 0.16 -6.39
CA ASP A 16 -7.72 1.21 -6.05
C ASP A 16 -7.09 2.42 -5.34
N ARG A 17 -6.13 2.19 -4.43
CA ARG A 17 -5.54 3.23 -3.56
C ARG A 17 -4.05 3.00 -3.38
N ILE A 18 -3.28 4.08 -3.48
CA ILE A 18 -1.82 4.08 -3.26
C ILE A 18 -1.51 4.99 -2.07
N PHE A 19 -0.67 4.49 -1.17
CA PHE A 19 -0.20 5.23 -0.01
C PHE A 19 1.33 5.22 0.01
N ARG A 20 1.94 6.38 0.27
CA ARG A 20 3.41 6.52 0.28
C ARG A 20 4.00 6.22 1.67
N LEU A 21 4.02 4.94 2.03
CA LEU A 21 4.60 4.41 3.27
C LEU A 21 5.27 3.06 3.02
N GLY A 22 6.14 2.63 3.93
CA GLY A 22 6.82 1.33 3.89
C GLY A 22 7.22 0.86 5.29
N GLY A 23 7.89 -0.28 5.41
CA GLY A 23 8.39 -0.81 6.69
C GLY A 23 7.29 -1.28 7.66
N ALA A 24 7.66 -1.48 8.93
CA ALA A 24 6.76 -2.02 9.96
C ALA A 24 5.53 -1.13 10.20
N GLN A 25 5.67 0.19 10.11
CA GLN A 25 4.57 1.14 10.25
C GLN A 25 3.52 1.02 9.14
N ALA A 26 3.92 0.61 7.92
CA ALA A 26 2.99 0.34 6.84
C ALA A 26 2.17 -0.92 7.09
N VAL A 27 2.82 -1.97 7.58
CA VAL A 27 2.15 -3.20 7.99
C VAL A 27 1.17 -2.91 9.12
N ALA A 28 1.56 -2.14 10.13
CA ALA A 28 0.68 -1.73 11.23
C ALA A 28 -0.52 -0.91 10.73
N ALA A 29 -0.29 0.07 9.85
CA ALA A 29 -1.37 0.89 9.29
C ALA A 29 -2.39 0.06 8.50
N LEU A 30 -1.94 -0.93 7.72
CA LEU A 30 -2.81 -1.84 6.99
C LEU A 30 -3.51 -2.86 7.91
N ALA A 31 -2.83 -3.33 8.96
CA ALA A 31 -3.37 -4.33 9.88
C ALA A 31 -4.42 -3.77 10.85
N PHE A 32 -4.19 -2.56 11.35
CA PHE A 32 -5.02 -1.94 12.39
C PHE A 32 -5.89 -0.79 11.87
N GLY A 33 -5.57 -0.24 10.70
CA GLY A 33 -6.21 0.97 10.18
C GLY A 33 -5.68 2.25 10.86
N THR A 34 -5.85 3.37 10.18
CA THR A 34 -5.63 4.74 10.68
C THR A 34 -6.74 5.64 10.16
N GLU A 35 -6.72 6.93 10.50
CA GLU A 35 -7.65 7.91 9.95
C GLU A 35 -7.62 7.98 8.41
N THR A 36 -6.49 7.63 7.78
CA THR A 36 -6.31 7.74 6.32
C THR A 36 -6.12 6.40 5.61
N VAL A 37 -5.54 5.39 6.29
CA VAL A 37 -5.29 4.05 5.74
C VAL A 37 -6.35 3.09 6.30
N PRO A 38 -7.23 2.50 5.47
CA PRO A 38 -8.21 1.55 5.96
C PRO A 38 -7.53 0.23 6.38
N ARG A 39 -8.09 -0.44 7.39
CA ARG A 39 -7.72 -1.81 7.73
C ARG A 39 -8.03 -2.76 6.57
N VAL A 40 -7.16 -3.73 6.32
CA VAL A 40 -7.36 -4.79 5.32
C VAL A 40 -7.45 -6.16 5.98
N ASP A 41 -8.03 -7.12 5.27
CA ASP A 41 -8.15 -8.50 5.75
C ASP A 41 -6.88 -9.33 5.55
N LYS A 42 -6.02 -8.93 4.61
CA LYS A 42 -4.76 -9.62 4.31
C LYS A 42 -3.70 -8.65 3.80
N ILE A 43 -2.47 -8.87 4.25
CA ILE A 43 -1.26 -8.16 3.77
C ILE A 43 -0.39 -9.15 3.00
N THR A 44 0.10 -8.76 1.82
CA THR A 44 0.96 -9.55 0.94
C THR A 44 2.05 -8.68 0.31
N GLY A 45 3.12 -9.31 -0.18
CA GLY A 45 4.30 -8.66 -0.71
C GLY A 45 5.52 -8.89 0.18
N PRO A 46 6.72 -9.15 -0.40
CA PRO A 46 7.95 -9.21 0.37
C PRO A 46 8.32 -7.82 0.91
N GLY A 47 9.04 -7.81 2.04
CA GLY A 47 9.61 -6.60 2.65
C GLY A 47 10.99 -6.28 2.10
#